data_AF-A0A958RA68-F1
#
_entry.id   AF-A0A958RA68-F1
#
_cell.length_a   1.000
_cell.length_b   1.000
_cell.length_c   1.000
_cell.angle_alpha   90.00
_cell.angle_beta   90.00
_cell.angle_gamma   90.00
#
_symmetry.space_group_name_H-M   'P 1'
#
loop_
_entity.id
_entity.type
_entity.pdbx_description
1 polymer ?
#
loop_
_entity_poly.entity_id
_entity_poly.type
_entity_poly.pdbx_seq_one_letter_code
_entity_poly.pdbx_strand_id
1 'polypeptide(L)' 'MKFNLKSHFLIALLMWAGLVANAQKQELPAWKPGYLDIHHINTGRGDAAFLVFPDGTTLLVDAGDMS' A
#
# COMPACT_ATOMS: atom_id res chain seq x y z
N MET A 1 -29.86 -23.31 27.46
CA MET A 1 -29.38 -22.40 26.40
C MET A 1 -28.37 -23.16 25.55
N LYS A 2 -28.70 -23.54 24.31
CA LYS A 2 -27.79 -24.34 23.45
C LYS A 2 -26.89 -23.37 22.67
N PHE A 3 -25.62 -23.27 23.07
CA PHE A 3 -24.64 -22.45 22.36
C PHE A 3 -24.31 -23.08 21.00
N ASN A 4 -24.51 -22.34 19.91
CA ASN A 4 -24.19 -22.79 18.55
C ASN A 4 -22.80 -22.29 18.16
N LEU A 5 -21.79 -23.14 18.40
CA LEU A 5 -20.38 -22.84 18.21
C LEU A 5 -20.03 -22.38 16.77
N LYS A 6 -20.81 -22.80 15.76
CA LYS A 6 -20.56 -22.45 14.35
C LYS A 6 -20.86 -20.98 14.05
N SER A 7 -21.93 -20.43 14.65
CA SER A 7 -22.32 -19.03 14.44
C SER A 7 -21.31 -18.05 15.04
N HIS A 8 -20.79 -18.38 16.24
CA HIS A 8 -19.76 -17.57 16.90
C HIS A 8 -18.40 -17.62 16.19
N PHE A 9 -18.06 -18.76 15.59
CA PHE A 9 -16.85 -18.88 14.77
C PHE A 9 -16.92 -17.98 13.52
N LEU A 10 -18.08 -17.94 12.85
CA LEU A 10 -18.27 -17.09 11.68
C LEU A 10 -18.16 -15.59 12.04
N ILE A 11 -18.75 -15.19 13.17
CA ILE A 11 -18.66 -13.82 13.69
C ILE A 11 -17.21 -13.47 14.03
N ALA A 12 -16.49 -14.35 14.73
CA ALA A 12 -15.08 -14.15 15.04
C ALA A 12 -14.21 -14.02 13.78
N LEU A 13 -14.48 -14.83 12.75
CA LEU A 13 -13.78 -14.77 11.45
C LEU A 13 -14.04 -13.44 10.72
N LEU A 14 -15.29 -12.96 10.71
CA LEU A 14 -15.65 -11.68 10.11
C LEU A 14 -15.02 -10.49 10.85
N MET A 15 -14.98 -10.54 12.19
CA MET A 15 -14.30 -9.53 13.00
C MET A 15 -12.79 -9.51 12.75
N TRP A 16 -12.16 -10.68 12.61
CA TRP A 16 -10.74 -10.79 12.26
C TRP A 16 -10.45 -10.21 10.88
N ALA A 17 -11.27 -10.54 9.86
CA ALA A 17 -11.13 -10.00 8.51
C ALA A 17 -11.24 -8.46 8.48
N GLY A 18 -12.17 -7.89 9.25
CA GLY A 18 -12.33 -6.43 9.36
C GLY A 18 -11.11 -5.72 9.97
N LEU A 19 -10.43 -6.34 10.93
CA LEU A 19 -9.22 -5.78 11.54
C LEU A 19 -8.02 -5.83 10.58
N VAL A 20 -7.85 -6.93 9.83
CA VAL A 20 -6.77 -7.07 8.84
C VAL A 20 -6.93 -6.10 7.67
N ALA A 21 -8.16 -5.84 7.23
CA ALA A 21 -8.43 -4.92 6.12
C ALA A 21 -7.98 -3.47 6.39
N ASN A 22 -7.89 -3.06 7.66
CA ASN A 22 -7.48 -1.70 8.04
C ASN A 22 -5.98 -1.59 8.35
N ALA A 23 -5.24 -2.70 8.43
CA ALA A 23 -3.82 -2.69 8.79
C ALA A 23 -2.90 -2.09 7.70
N GLN A 24 -3.40 -1.95 6.47
CA GLN A 24 -2.57 -1.60 5.32
C GLN A 24 -2.64 -0.12 4.90
N LYS A 25 -3.51 0.70 5.53
CA LYS A 25 -3.66 2.13 5.20
C LYS A 25 -2.81 3.04 6.09
N GLN A 26 -1.53 2.75 6.22
CA GLN A 26 -0.61 3.75 6.77
C GLN A 26 -0.12 4.60 5.59
N GLU A 27 -0.66 5.81 5.45
CA GLU A 27 -0.07 6.79 4.55
C GLU A 27 1.37 7.05 4.99
N LEU A 28 2.29 7.01 4.02
CA LEU A 28 3.66 7.45 4.27
C LEU A 28 3.64 8.93 4.65
N PRO A 29 4.55 9.39 5.53
CA PRO A 29 4.68 10.81 5.80
C PRO A 29 4.94 11.57 4.50
N ALA A 30 4.38 12.76 4.38
CA ALA A 30 4.69 13.64 3.26
C ALA A 30 6.21 13.92 3.19
N TRP A 31 6.73 13.98 1.96
CA TRP A 31 8.11 14.35 1.69
C TRP A 31 8.49 15.69 2.35
N LYS A 32 9.76 15.81 2.77
CA LYS A 32 10.34 17.04 3.34
C LYS A 32 11.75 17.28 2.78
N PRO A 33 12.22 18.53 2.75
CA PRO A 33 13.61 18.82 2.38
C PRO A 33 14.60 17.93 3.15
N GLY A 34 15.55 17.33 2.42
CA GLY A 34 16.48 16.34 2.97
C GLY A 34 16.06 14.88 2.77
N TYR A 35 14.81 14.59 2.41
CA TYR A 35 14.32 13.22 2.22
C TYR A 35 14.52 12.73 0.79
N LEU A 36 14.74 11.42 0.65
CA LEU A 36 14.64 10.73 -0.62
C LEU A 36 13.36 9.90 -0.59
N ASP A 37 12.43 10.22 -1.48
CA ASP A 37 11.23 9.41 -1.72
C ASP A 37 11.39 8.65 -3.04
N ILE A 38 11.06 7.35 -3.01
CA ILE A 38 11.07 6.46 -4.17
C ILE A 38 9.67 5.89 -4.34
N HIS A 39 9.01 6.27 -5.43
CA HIS A 39 7.67 5.79 -5.77
C HIS A 39 7.78 4.71 -6.85
N HIS A 40 7.51 3.47 -6.50
CA HIS A 40 7.41 2.38 -7.47
C HIS A 40 6.04 2.42 -8.16
N ILE A 41 6.05 2.30 -9.49
CA ILE A 41 4.86 2.36 -10.33
C ILE A 41 4.83 1.07 -11.14
N ASN A 42 3.81 0.24 -10.91
CA ASN A 42 3.52 -0.94 -11.72
C ASN A 42 2.16 -0.74 -12.36
N THR A 43 2.12 -0.73 -13.69
CA THR A 43 0.88 -0.55 -14.47
C THR A 43 0.30 -1.86 -14.99
N GLY A 44 0.94 -2.99 -14.70
CA GLY A 44 0.68 -4.29 -15.32
C GLY A 44 1.20 -4.43 -16.75
N ARG A 45 1.72 -3.34 -17.35
CA ARG A 45 2.39 -3.34 -18.66
C ARG A 45 3.83 -2.88 -18.59
N GLY A 46 4.38 -2.70 -17.40
CA GLY A 46 5.74 -2.21 -17.23
C GLY A 46 5.90 -1.62 -15.85
N ASP A 47 7.16 -1.56 -15.43
CA ASP A 47 7.57 -0.98 -14.16
C ASP A 47 8.32 0.32 -14.41
N ALA A 48 8.09 1.29 -13.54
CA ALA A 48 8.81 2.55 -13.51
C ALA A 48 9.03 2.98 -12.06
N ALA A 49 9.97 3.88 -11.83
CA ALA A 49 10.16 4.52 -10.53
C ALA A 49 10.27 6.03 -10.67
N PHE A 50 9.49 6.76 -9.88
CA PHE A 50 9.59 8.21 -9.75
C PHE A 50 10.29 8.58 -8.45
N LEU A 51 11.37 9.34 -8.53
CA LEU A 51 12.20 9.73 -7.40
C LEU A 51 12.05 11.23 -7.14
N VAL A 52 11.94 11.59 -5.86
CA VAL A 52 12.08 12.98 -5.37
C VAL A 52 13.31 13.04 -4.47
N PHE A 53 14.34 13.75 -4.91
CA PHE A 53 15.61 13.85 -4.22
C PHE A 53 15.56 14.80 -3.01
N PRO A 54 16.55 14.75 -2.11
CA PRO A 54 16.65 15.63 -0.94
C PRO A 54 16.56 17.13 -1.22
N ASP A 55 16.98 17.58 -2.41
CA ASP A 55 16.95 18.96 -2.85
C ASP A 55 15.64 19.35 -3.59
N GLY A 56 14.69 18.41 -3.71
CA GLY A 56 13.41 18.58 -4.39
C GLY A 56 13.49 18.39 -5.91
N THR A 57 14.66 18.08 -6.48
CA THR A 57 14.74 17.67 -7.88
C THR A 57 14.13 16.28 -8.07
N THR A 58 13.76 15.96 -9.31
CA THR A 58 13.06 14.71 -9.62
C THR A 58 13.73 13.93 -10.74
N LEU A 59 13.57 12.61 -10.72
CA LEU A 59 14.01 11.71 -11.79
C LEU A 59 12.97 10.63 -12.00
N LEU A 60 12.64 10.40 -13.28
CA LEU A 60 11.87 9.24 -13.70
C LEU A 60 12.85 8.18 -14.24
N VAL A 61 12.86 7.01 -13.60
CA VAL A 61 13.61 5.85 -14.04
C VAL A 61 12.65 4.94 -14.79
N ASP A 62 12.91 4.77 -16.09
CA ASP A 62 12.02 4.11 -17.05
C ASP A 62 10.65 4.83 -17.21
N ALA A 63 10.00 4.66 -18.36
CA ALA A 63 8.66 5.15 -18.62
C ALA A 63 7.62 4.01 -18.71
N GLY A 64 8.02 2.77 -18.42
CA GLY A 64 7.20 1.58 -18.65
C GLY A 64 7.13 1.24 -20.14
N ASP A 65 6.23 0.33 -20.51
CA ASP A 65 6.06 -0.09 -21.91
C ASP A 65 5.13 0.86 -22.68
N MET A 66 5.45 1.07 -23.96
CA MET A 66 4.72 1.91 -24.91
C MET A 66 3.97 1.07 -25.97
N SER A 67 4.02 -0.26 -25.87
CA SER A 67 3.45 -1.21 -26.83
C SER A 67 1.92 -1.28 -26.85
#